data_AF-A0AA43P474-F1
#
_entry.id   AF-A0AA43P474-F1
#
_cell.length_a   1.000
_cell.length_b   1.000
_cell.length_c   1.000
_cell.angle_alpha   90.00
_cell.angle_beta   90.00
_cell.angle_gamma   90.00
#
_symmetry.space_group_name_H-M   'P 1'
#
loop_
_entity.id
_entity.type
_entity.pdbx_description
1 polymer ?
#
loop_
_entity_poly.entity_id
_entity_poly.type
_entity_poly.pdbx_seq_one_letter_code
_entity_poly.pdbx_strand_id
1 'polypeptide(L)'
;MSNCKCTYCALHNPTANGTCDHCHKNYCEDCLYQCSNCEGIFCCEHCHLCDKCDNIVCDKCAERCNICGNIVCDKCAERCNICGNTFCTDCLNSCDKCGAYCCDNDAASCEDCEGTLECAHCWKRCEHCGKYIDKTCRHTCDTCGSTLCKDCLGDAGECTTCELERTLDKGYVTPPQLVTVNDAIRFLKHYRLTQGGDARLSDCLADNIDSMNL
;
A
#
# COMPACT_ATOMS: atom_id res chain seq x y z
N MET A 1 30.24 -25.35 -38.92
CA MET A 1 28.97 -25.39 -38.15
C MET A 1 29.29 -24.95 -36.73
N SER A 2 28.52 -24.03 -36.18
CA SER A 2 28.71 -23.53 -34.82
C SER A 2 27.98 -24.44 -33.83
N ASN A 3 28.59 -24.73 -32.68
CA ASN A 3 27.96 -25.55 -31.65
C ASN A 3 26.98 -24.72 -30.82
N CYS A 4 25.86 -25.33 -30.42
CA CYS A 4 24.90 -24.72 -29.50
C CYS A 4 25.58 -24.32 -28.18
N LYS A 5 25.30 -23.09 -27.71
CA LYS A 5 25.86 -22.54 -26.47
C LYS A 5 25.02 -22.81 -25.21
N CYS A 6 23.91 -23.52 -25.32
CA CYS A 6 23.12 -23.91 -24.14
C CYS A 6 23.82 -25.04 -23.37
N THR A 7 23.86 -24.89 -22.05
CA THR A 7 24.50 -25.81 -21.09
C THR A 7 23.92 -27.22 -21.14
N TYR A 8 22.60 -27.36 -21.39
CA TYR A 8 21.93 -28.66 -21.57
C TYR A 8 22.23 -29.27 -22.94
N CYS A 9 22.18 -28.45 -24.00
CA CYS A 9 22.44 -28.85 -25.38
C CYS A 9 23.93 -29.25 -25.59
N ALA A 10 24.87 -28.77 -24.77
CA ALA A 10 26.31 -29.02 -24.90
C ALA A 10 26.74 -30.51 -24.84
N LEU A 11 25.93 -31.38 -24.21
CA LEU A 11 26.23 -32.81 -24.09
C LEU A 11 25.91 -33.63 -25.35
N HIS A 12 25.03 -33.12 -26.22
CA HIS A 12 24.54 -33.84 -27.40
C HIS A 12 25.03 -33.23 -28.74
N ASN A 13 25.84 -32.17 -28.65
CA ASN A 13 26.46 -31.46 -29.79
C ASN A 13 25.49 -31.13 -30.95
N PRO A 14 24.27 -30.58 -30.68
CA PRO A 14 23.33 -30.23 -31.73
C PRO A 14 23.87 -29.06 -32.54
N THR A 15 23.56 -29.08 -33.84
CA THR A 15 23.90 -28.01 -34.77
C THR A 15 23.09 -26.76 -34.43
N ALA A 16 23.77 -25.62 -34.24
CA ALA A 16 23.07 -24.37 -34.01
C ALA A 16 22.38 -23.89 -35.30
N ASN A 17 21.13 -23.42 -35.18
CA ASN A 17 20.28 -23.00 -36.29
C ASN A 17 19.62 -21.61 -36.07
N GLY A 18 20.05 -20.88 -35.03
CA GLY A 18 19.59 -19.53 -34.82
C GLY A 18 20.43 -18.79 -33.79
N THR A 19 20.12 -17.51 -33.61
CA THR A 19 20.87 -16.60 -32.74
C THR A 19 19.89 -15.96 -31.75
N CYS A 20 20.32 -15.79 -30.50
CA CYS A 20 19.53 -15.06 -29.49
C CYS A 20 19.64 -13.54 -29.70
N ASP A 21 18.51 -12.84 -29.69
CA ASP A 21 18.44 -11.39 -29.88
C ASP A 21 19.03 -10.59 -28.71
N HIS A 22 19.17 -11.21 -27.52
CA HIS A 22 19.77 -10.58 -26.34
C HIS A 22 21.29 -10.71 -26.29
N CYS A 23 21.83 -11.94 -26.38
CA CYS A 23 23.26 -12.19 -26.19
C CYS A 23 24.04 -12.43 -27.49
N HIS A 24 23.34 -12.49 -28.64
CA HIS A 24 23.88 -12.71 -29.98
C HIS A 24 24.71 -14.02 -30.12
N LYS A 25 24.52 -14.98 -29.21
CA LYS A 25 25.13 -16.31 -29.29
C LYS A 25 24.23 -17.27 -30.07
N ASN A 26 24.85 -18.32 -30.63
CA ASN A 26 24.16 -19.32 -31.44
C ASN A 26 23.63 -20.47 -30.59
N TYR A 27 22.40 -20.87 -30.88
CA TYR A 27 21.68 -21.95 -30.21
C TYR A 27 21.01 -22.86 -31.26
N CYS A 28 20.72 -24.10 -30.90
CA CYS A 28 19.88 -24.97 -31.72
C CYS A 28 18.41 -24.55 -31.59
N GLU A 29 17.58 -25.02 -32.51
CA GLU A 29 16.15 -24.67 -32.60
C GLU A 29 15.40 -24.96 -31.29
N ASP A 30 15.64 -26.11 -30.66
CA ASP A 30 15.02 -26.48 -29.38
C ASP A 30 15.45 -25.61 -28.19
N CYS A 31 16.56 -24.87 -28.34
CA CYS A 31 17.16 -24.03 -27.32
C CYS A 31 16.83 -22.52 -27.58
N LEU A 32 15.92 -22.21 -28.52
CA LEU A 32 15.42 -20.88 -28.87
C LEU A 32 13.91 -20.80 -28.72
N TYR A 33 13.42 -19.67 -28.21
CA TYR A 33 12.01 -19.43 -27.94
C TYR A 33 11.60 -18.04 -28.43
N GLN A 34 10.39 -17.93 -28.94
CA GLN A 34 9.82 -16.67 -29.37
C GLN A 34 9.08 -15.99 -28.20
N CYS A 35 9.39 -14.72 -27.95
CA CYS A 35 8.66 -13.95 -26.95
C CYS A 35 7.25 -13.63 -27.45
N SER A 36 6.23 -13.95 -26.66
CA SER A 36 4.83 -13.71 -26.98
C SER A 36 4.43 -12.21 -27.02
N ASN A 37 5.31 -11.31 -26.57
CA ASN A 37 5.04 -9.88 -26.49
C ASN A 37 5.72 -9.08 -27.60
N CYS A 38 7.02 -9.29 -27.81
CA CYS A 38 7.80 -8.55 -28.80
C CYS A 38 8.19 -9.37 -30.02
N GLU A 39 7.77 -10.64 -30.09
CA GLU A 39 8.05 -11.59 -31.18
C GLU A 39 9.53 -11.90 -31.44
N GLY A 40 10.45 -11.33 -30.65
CA GLY A 40 11.88 -11.61 -30.74
C GLY A 40 12.25 -13.02 -30.29
N ILE A 41 13.42 -13.49 -30.72
CA ILE A 41 13.91 -14.85 -30.50
C ILE A 41 15.00 -14.85 -29.42
N PHE A 42 14.76 -15.60 -28.34
CA PHE A 42 15.60 -15.61 -27.14
C PHE A 42 16.01 -17.03 -26.78
N CYS A 43 17.18 -17.20 -26.18
CA CYS A 43 17.59 -18.51 -25.66
C CYS A 43 16.97 -18.77 -24.29
N CYS A 44 17.06 -20.03 -23.83
CA CYS A 44 16.54 -20.48 -22.53
C CYS A 44 16.99 -19.67 -21.30
N GLU A 45 18.11 -18.95 -21.39
CA GLU A 45 18.65 -18.12 -20.29
C GLU A 45 18.09 -16.70 -20.27
N HIS A 46 17.48 -16.23 -21.38
CA HIS A 46 16.94 -14.87 -21.53
C HIS A 46 15.44 -14.88 -21.82
N CYS A 47 14.77 -15.94 -21.39
CA CYS A 47 13.33 -16.09 -21.45
C CYS A 47 12.78 -16.73 -20.18
N HIS A 48 11.53 -16.43 -19.89
CA HIS A 48 10.78 -16.88 -18.73
C HIS A 48 9.40 -17.34 -19.16
N LEU A 49 8.82 -18.26 -18.40
CA LEU A 49 7.40 -18.58 -18.49
C LEU A 49 6.62 -17.59 -17.64
N CYS A 50 5.52 -17.08 -18.18
CA CYS A 50 4.54 -16.34 -17.40
C CYS A 50 3.81 -17.30 -16.46
N ASP A 51 3.90 -17.08 -15.14
CA ASP A 51 3.28 -17.92 -14.11
C ASP A 51 1.73 -17.91 -14.13
N LYS A 52 1.11 -17.14 -15.03
CA LYS A 52 -0.36 -17.01 -15.16
C LYS A 52 -0.94 -17.59 -16.44
N CYS A 53 -0.18 -17.60 -17.53
CA CYS A 53 -0.70 -18.05 -18.83
C CYS A 53 0.28 -18.93 -19.61
N ASP A 54 1.41 -19.31 -19.01
CA ASP A 54 2.46 -20.15 -19.59
C ASP A 54 3.10 -19.60 -20.88
N ASN A 55 2.78 -18.37 -21.27
CA ASN A 55 3.41 -17.71 -22.40
C ASN A 55 4.90 -17.45 -22.12
N ILE A 56 5.73 -17.62 -23.14
CA ILE A 56 7.15 -17.34 -23.05
C ILE A 56 7.39 -15.85 -23.26
N VAL A 57 8.08 -15.21 -22.32
CA VAL A 57 8.46 -13.79 -22.39
C VAL A 57 9.96 -13.62 -22.20
N CYS A 58 10.56 -12.66 -22.89
CA CYS A 58 11.97 -12.34 -22.68
C CYS A 58 12.16 -11.51 -21.41
N ASP A 59 13.41 -11.41 -20.92
CA ASP A 59 13.76 -10.66 -19.70
C ASP A 59 13.23 -9.22 -19.68
N LYS A 60 13.10 -8.58 -20.86
CA LYS A 60 12.60 -7.20 -20.99
C LYS A 60 11.08 -7.09 -20.93
N CYS A 61 10.36 -8.15 -21.32
CA CYS A 61 8.90 -8.19 -21.33
C CYS A 61 8.34 -8.92 -20.10
N ALA A 62 9.22 -9.53 -19.31
CA ALA A 62 8.90 -10.14 -18.05
C ALA A 62 8.85 -9.09 -16.94
N GLU A 63 7.72 -9.02 -16.24
CA GLU A 63 7.52 -8.20 -15.06
C GLU A 63 7.47 -9.11 -13.82
N ARG A 64 7.83 -8.57 -12.65
CA ARG A 64 7.74 -9.30 -11.38
C ARG A 64 6.64 -8.73 -10.51
N CYS A 65 5.76 -9.58 -10.00
CA CYS A 65 4.78 -9.17 -9.01
C CYS A 65 5.47 -8.79 -7.70
N ASN A 66 5.22 -7.57 -7.21
CA ASN A 66 5.84 -7.07 -5.97
C ASN A 66 5.38 -7.77 -4.68
N ILE A 67 4.29 -8.55 -4.71
CA ILE A 67 3.80 -9.32 -3.55
C ILE A 67 4.26 -10.77 -3.61
N CYS A 68 3.86 -11.52 -4.63
CA CYS A 68 4.13 -12.97 -4.68
C CYS A 68 5.46 -13.32 -5.37
N GLY A 69 6.10 -12.37 -6.06
CA GLY A 69 7.34 -12.61 -6.78
C GLY A 69 7.20 -13.35 -8.11
N ASN A 70 5.97 -13.73 -8.52
CA ASN A 70 5.72 -14.37 -9.81
C ASN A 70 6.21 -13.51 -10.98
N ILE A 71 6.72 -14.18 -12.00
CA ILE A 71 7.04 -13.59 -13.30
C ILE A 71 5.78 -13.60 -14.16
N VAL A 72 5.41 -12.43 -14.67
CA VAL A 72 4.21 -12.24 -15.49
C VAL A 72 4.55 -11.49 -16.78
N CYS A 73 3.84 -11.81 -17.85
CA CYS A 73 3.87 -11.01 -19.08
C CYS A 73 3.09 -9.70 -18.90
N ASP A 74 3.28 -8.74 -19.79
CA ASP A 74 2.55 -7.45 -19.81
C ASP A 74 1.02 -7.59 -19.69
N LYS A 75 0.41 -8.62 -20.31
CA LYS A 75 -1.03 -8.87 -20.29
C LYS A 75 -1.52 -9.44 -18.97
N CYS A 76 -0.63 -10.05 -18.19
CA CYS A 76 -0.93 -10.62 -16.87
C CYS A 76 -0.39 -9.75 -15.72
N ALA A 77 0.24 -8.62 -16.07
CA ALA A 77 0.73 -7.62 -15.15
C ALA A 77 -0.19 -6.41 -15.18
N GLU A 78 -0.42 -5.82 -14.01
CA GLU A 78 -1.15 -4.56 -13.88
C GLU A 78 -0.52 -3.74 -12.75
N ARG A 79 -0.72 -2.41 -12.76
CA ARG A 79 -0.14 -1.51 -11.77
C ARG A 79 -1.17 -1.10 -10.72
N CYS A 80 -0.74 -1.02 -9.46
CA CYS A 80 -1.55 -0.36 -8.44
C CYS A 80 -1.66 1.13 -8.77
N ASN A 81 -2.88 1.66 -8.85
CA ASN A 81 -3.13 3.08 -9.12
C ASN A 81 -2.73 4.00 -7.96
N ILE A 82 -2.40 3.44 -6.78
CA ILE A 82 -1.97 4.20 -5.60
C ILE A 82 -0.45 4.24 -5.51
N CYS A 83 0.23 3.10 -5.39
CA CYS A 83 1.69 3.07 -5.25
C CYS A 83 2.47 2.94 -6.58
N GLY A 84 1.82 2.66 -7.71
CA GLY A 84 2.45 2.55 -9.04
C GLY A 84 3.26 1.27 -9.28
N ASN A 85 3.38 0.41 -8.27
CA ASN A 85 4.07 -0.87 -8.35
C ASN A 85 3.35 -1.86 -9.26
N THR A 86 4.10 -2.81 -9.83
CA THR A 86 3.59 -3.87 -10.70
C THR A 86 3.19 -5.11 -9.90
N PHE A 87 2.04 -5.68 -10.25
CA PHE A 87 1.48 -6.87 -9.62
C PHE A 87 0.94 -7.80 -10.69
N CYS A 88 0.80 -9.09 -10.36
CA CYS A 88 -0.06 -9.96 -11.16
C CYS A 88 -1.53 -9.61 -10.88
N THR A 89 -2.40 -9.88 -11.84
CA THR A 89 -3.85 -9.59 -11.74
C THR A 89 -4.52 -10.14 -10.49
N ASP A 90 -4.02 -11.26 -9.96
CA ASP A 90 -4.58 -11.93 -8.78
C ASP A 90 -4.15 -11.30 -7.45
N CYS A 91 -3.12 -10.44 -7.47
CA CYS A 91 -2.65 -9.69 -6.30
C CYS A 91 -3.15 -8.23 -6.31
N LEU A 92 -4.15 -7.93 -7.15
CA LEU A 92 -4.80 -6.64 -7.22
C LEU A 92 -6.29 -6.81 -6.94
N ASN A 93 -6.83 -5.82 -6.24
CA ASN A 93 -8.26 -5.66 -6.05
C ASN A 93 -8.76 -4.48 -6.87
N SER A 94 -10.03 -4.49 -7.22
CA SER A 94 -10.72 -3.33 -7.77
C SER A 94 -11.38 -2.55 -6.63
N CYS A 95 -11.22 -1.23 -6.62
CA CYS A 95 -11.94 -0.38 -5.68
C CYS A 95 -13.42 -0.31 -6.06
N ASP A 96 -14.30 -0.68 -5.13
CA ASP A 96 -15.74 -0.73 -5.37
C ASP A 96 -16.38 0.66 -5.63
N LYS A 97 -15.70 1.75 -5.26
CA LYS A 97 -16.16 3.13 -5.49
C LYS A 97 -15.71 3.75 -6.81
N CYS A 98 -14.48 3.51 -7.23
CA CYS A 98 -13.89 4.20 -8.40
C CYS A 98 -13.37 3.26 -9.49
N GLY A 99 -13.37 1.94 -9.25
CA GLY A 99 -12.87 0.93 -10.18
C GLY A 99 -11.35 0.90 -10.34
N ALA A 100 -10.60 1.68 -9.55
CA ALA A 100 -9.14 1.68 -9.60
C ALA A 100 -8.57 0.37 -9.04
N TYR A 101 -7.52 -0.16 -9.67
CA TYR A 101 -6.76 -1.29 -9.17
C TYR A 101 -5.87 -0.87 -8.00
N CYS A 102 -5.93 -1.61 -6.91
CA CYS A 102 -5.12 -1.38 -5.72
C CYS A 102 -4.60 -2.70 -5.15
N CYS A 103 -3.36 -2.70 -4.68
CA CYS A 103 -2.83 -3.85 -3.96
C CYS A 103 -3.43 -3.89 -2.55
N ASP A 104 -3.33 -5.05 -1.88
CA ASP A 104 -3.88 -5.25 -0.53
C ASP A 104 -3.42 -4.19 0.48
N ASN A 105 -2.20 -3.68 0.35
CA ASN A 105 -1.67 -2.64 1.24
C ASN A 105 -2.33 -1.26 1.03
N ASP A 106 -2.85 -1.01 -0.17
CA ASP A 106 -3.49 0.26 -0.56
C ASP A 106 -5.03 0.14 -0.59
N ALA A 107 -5.56 -1.01 -0.16
CA ALA A 107 -6.98 -1.33 -0.12
C ALA A 107 -7.44 -1.52 1.33
N ALA A 108 -8.57 -0.93 1.70
CA ALA A 108 -9.18 -1.12 3.01
C ALA A 108 -10.70 -0.96 2.90
N SER A 109 -11.43 -1.63 3.79
CA SER A 109 -12.85 -1.42 4.00
C SER A 109 -13.09 -0.45 5.16
N CYS A 110 -14.22 0.24 5.14
CA CYS A 110 -14.62 1.12 6.24
C CYS A 110 -14.85 0.29 7.51
N GLU A 111 -14.31 0.75 8.64
CA GLU A 111 -14.46 0.07 9.94
C GLU A 111 -15.68 0.55 10.75
N ASP A 112 -16.34 1.62 10.29
CA ASP A 112 -17.50 2.23 10.96
C ASP A 112 -18.86 1.80 10.37
N CYS A 113 -18.84 1.17 9.21
CA CYS A 113 -20.00 0.63 8.51
C CYS A 113 -19.65 -0.72 7.86
N GLU A 114 -20.64 -1.43 7.32
CA GLU A 114 -20.40 -2.58 6.45
C GLU A 114 -19.95 -2.09 5.07
N GLY A 115 -18.75 -1.50 5.03
CA GLY A 115 -18.16 -0.91 3.84
C GLY A 115 -17.59 -1.95 2.89
N THR A 116 -17.55 -1.57 1.61
CA THR A 116 -16.92 -2.35 0.54
C THR A 116 -15.41 -2.11 0.48
N LEU A 117 -14.66 -2.87 -0.32
CA LEU A 117 -13.21 -2.69 -0.41
C LEU A 117 -12.90 -1.44 -1.26
N GLU A 118 -12.19 -0.49 -0.65
CA GLU A 118 -11.89 0.79 -1.26
C GLU A 118 -10.38 1.04 -1.36
N CYS A 119 -9.94 1.82 -2.35
CA CYS A 119 -8.55 2.25 -2.45
C CYS A 119 -8.25 3.44 -1.52
N ALA A 120 -6.96 3.69 -1.26
CA ALA A 120 -6.47 4.77 -0.39
C ALA A 120 -6.86 6.21 -0.79
N HIS A 121 -7.38 6.41 -2.00
CA HIS A 121 -7.99 7.69 -2.39
C HIS A 121 -9.42 7.84 -1.87
N CYS A 122 -10.17 6.74 -1.77
CA CYS A 122 -11.57 6.73 -1.38
C CYS A 122 -11.72 6.71 0.15
N TRP A 123 -10.90 5.92 0.86
CA TRP A 123 -10.84 5.95 2.31
C TRP A 123 -9.88 7.01 2.86
N LYS A 124 -10.08 7.39 4.12
CA LYS A 124 -9.11 8.14 4.94
C LYS A 124 -8.96 7.44 6.28
N ARG A 125 -7.85 7.70 6.99
CA ARG A 125 -7.75 7.29 8.39
C ARG A 125 -8.32 8.38 9.28
N CYS A 126 -9.11 7.99 10.27
CA CYS A 126 -9.49 8.87 11.37
C CYS A 126 -8.23 9.38 12.07
N GLU A 127 -8.09 10.70 12.20
CA GLU A 127 -6.90 11.30 12.81
C GLU A 127 -6.78 11.03 14.31
N HIS A 128 -7.88 10.57 14.94
CA HIS A 128 -7.93 10.30 16.37
C HIS A 128 -7.68 8.82 16.71
N CYS A 129 -8.30 7.89 15.99
CA CYS A 129 -8.23 6.45 16.31
C CYS A 129 -7.52 5.62 15.25
N GLY A 130 -7.21 6.18 14.08
CA GLY A 130 -6.53 5.49 12.99
C GLY A 130 -7.42 4.60 12.12
N LYS A 131 -8.69 4.37 12.51
CA LYS A 131 -9.66 3.57 11.74
C LYS A 131 -9.76 4.05 10.30
N TYR A 132 -9.89 3.13 9.35
CA TYR A 132 -10.23 3.42 7.97
C TYR A 132 -11.71 3.81 7.86
N ILE A 133 -11.96 4.98 7.29
CA ILE A 133 -13.30 5.54 7.09
C ILE A 133 -13.50 5.93 5.63
N ASP A 134 -14.59 5.45 5.05
CA ASP A 134 -15.02 5.83 3.71
C ASP A 134 -15.50 7.28 3.66
N LYS A 135 -15.94 7.75 2.50
CA LYS A 135 -16.44 9.13 2.32
C LYS A 135 -17.75 9.41 3.07
N THR A 136 -18.58 8.41 3.33
CA THR A 136 -19.89 8.55 3.99
C THR A 136 -19.82 8.53 5.51
N CYS A 137 -18.87 7.79 6.09
CA CYS A 137 -18.57 7.76 7.53
C CYS A 137 -17.53 8.80 7.93
N ARG A 138 -17.10 9.64 6.98
CA ARG A 138 -16.15 10.71 7.22
C ARG A 138 -16.84 11.95 7.74
N HIS A 139 -16.38 12.41 8.88
CA HIS A 139 -16.77 13.67 9.47
C HIS A 139 -15.57 14.60 9.57
N THR A 140 -15.84 15.90 9.71
CA THR A 140 -14.84 16.93 9.92
C THR A 140 -15.18 17.62 11.23
N CYS A 141 -14.20 17.81 12.10
CA CYS A 141 -14.40 18.61 13.30
C CYS A 141 -14.57 20.09 12.93
N ASP A 142 -15.62 20.73 13.41
CA ASP A 142 -15.89 22.14 13.11
C ASP A 142 -14.82 23.10 13.66
N THR A 143 -14.17 22.71 14.75
CA THR A 143 -13.16 23.53 15.44
C THR A 143 -11.73 23.37 14.88
N CYS A 144 -11.25 22.14 14.70
CA CYS A 144 -9.86 21.91 14.25
C CYS A 144 -9.73 21.45 12.79
N GLY A 145 -10.83 21.09 12.12
CA GLY A 145 -10.81 20.60 10.75
C GLY A 145 -10.30 19.15 10.58
N SER A 146 -10.00 18.43 11.67
CA SER A 146 -9.55 17.03 11.60
C SER A 146 -10.60 16.12 10.98
N THR A 147 -10.12 15.14 10.20
CA THR A 147 -10.94 14.08 9.59
C THR A 147 -11.20 12.95 10.60
N LEU A 148 -12.48 12.68 10.90
CA LEU A 148 -12.89 11.83 12.02
C LEU A 148 -13.93 10.79 11.64
N CYS A 149 -13.90 9.69 12.40
CA CYS A 149 -14.92 8.65 12.42
C CYS A 149 -16.08 9.08 13.33
N LYS A 150 -17.23 8.39 13.24
CA LYS A 150 -18.44 8.78 14.01
C LYS A 150 -18.22 8.72 15.53
N ASP A 151 -17.40 7.78 15.99
CA ASP A 151 -17.10 7.58 17.41
C ASP A 151 -16.15 8.66 17.97
N CYS A 152 -15.41 9.36 17.10
CA CYS A 152 -14.45 10.40 17.51
C CYS A 152 -15.00 11.83 17.36
N LEU A 153 -16.12 11.98 16.66
CA LEU A 153 -16.89 13.22 16.59
C LEU A 153 -17.92 13.23 17.73
N GLY A 154 -17.92 14.28 18.53
CA GLY A 154 -18.94 14.52 19.56
C GLY A 154 -20.24 15.06 18.96
N ASP A 155 -21.28 15.08 19.79
CA ASP A 155 -22.65 15.44 19.37
C ASP A 155 -22.77 16.90 18.86
N ALA A 156 -21.83 17.76 19.24
CA ALA A 156 -21.81 19.17 18.87
C ALA A 156 -21.08 19.45 17.53
N GLY A 157 -20.66 18.43 16.79
CA GLY A 157 -19.82 18.60 15.59
C GLY A 157 -18.34 18.90 15.91
N GLU A 158 -17.98 18.88 17.19
CA GLU A 158 -16.60 19.03 17.67
C GLU A 158 -16.00 17.66 17.98
N CYS A 159 -14.68 17.52 17.83
CA CYS A 159 -14.01 16.30 18.22
C CYS A 159 -13.91 16.20 19.75
N THR A 160 -13.88 14.97 20.27
CA THR A 160 -13.72 14.71 21.71
C THR A 160 -12.49 15.37 22.33
N THR A 161 -11.45 15.67 21.53
CA THR A 161 -10.28 16.42 22.00
C THR A 161 -10.53 17.92 22.11
N CYS A 162 -11.18 18.56 21.12
CA CYS A 162 -11.59 19.97 21.19
C CYS A 162 -12.56 20.21 22.34
N GLU A 163 -13.51 19.29 22.54
CA GLU A 163 -14.45 19.35 23.66
C GLU A 163 -13.72 19.33 25.01
N LEU A 164 -12.70 18.47 25.14
CA LEU A 164 -11.84 18.39 26.33
C LEU A 164 -10.98 19.65 26.52
N GLU A 165 -10.41 20.21 25.45
CA GLU A 165 -9.65 21.48 25.54
C GLU A 165 -10.51 22.61 26.10
N ARG A 166 -11.75 22.74 25.62
CA ARG A 166 -12.68 23.78 26.09
C ARG A 166 -13.07 23.64 27.56
N THR A 167 -13.13 22.41 28.10
CA THR A 167 -13.40 22.21 29.52
C THR A 167 -12.18 22.52 30.39
N LEU A 168 -10.97 22.29 29.88
CA LEU A 168 -9.71 22.61 30.55
C LEU A 168 -9.47 24.13 30.64
N ASP A 169 -9.78 24.89 29.60
CA ASP A 169 -9.66 26.36 29.60
C ASP A 169 -10.60 27.07 30.62
N LYS A 170 -11.63 26.38 31.12
CA LYS A 170 -12.61 26.92 32.10
C LYS A 170 -12.22 26.72 33.57
N GLY A 171 -10.98 26.31 33.86
CA GLY A 171 -10.36 26.50 35.18
C GLY A 171 -10.73 25.50 36.28
N TYR A 172 -11.40 24.39 35.97
CA TYR A 172 -11.71 23.35 36.96
C TYR A 172 -11.79 21.95 36.33
N VAL A 173 -10.66 21.27 36.15
CA VAL A 173 -10.62 19.81 36.31
C VAL A 173 -9.21 19.39 36.76
N THR A 174 -9.13 18.57 37.81
CA THR A 174 -8.00 17.66 38.01
C THR A 174 -7.90 16.68 36.83
N PRO A 175 -6.81 15.92 36.68
CA PRO A 175 -6.58 15.09 35.49
C PRO A 175 -7.05 13.61 35.61
N PRO A 176 -8.36 13.26 35.65
CA PRO A 176 -8.80 11.88 35.48
C PRO A 176 -9.56 11.63 34.15
N GLN A 177 -9.48 12.53 33.16
CA GLN A 177 -10.23 12.39 31.90
C GLN A 177 -9.41 11.79 30.74
N LEU A 178 -8.09 11.68 30.88
CA LEU A 178 -7.24 10.97 29.92
C LEU A 178 -7.12 9.51 30.38
N VAL A 179 -7.87 8.64 29.71
CA VAL A 179 -8.04 7.25 30.13
C VAL A 179 -6.83 6.41 29.73
N THR A 180 -6.10 6.82 28.68
CA THR A 180 -4.93 6.11 28.16
C THR A 180 -3.78 7.03 27.75
N VAL A 181 -2.57 6.46 27.66
CA VAL A 181 -1.38 7.15 27.09
C VAL A 181 -1.64 7.61 25.65
N ASN A 182 -2.41 6.85 24.86
CA ASN A 182 -2.77 7.24 23.50
C ASN A 182 -3.68 8.47 23.49
N ASP A 183 -4.62 8.58 24.44
CA ASP A 183 -5.46 9.77 24.58
C ASP A 183 -4.61 11.00 24.94
N ALA A 184 -3.63 10.83 25.83
CA ALA A 184 -2.70 11.90 26.20
C ALA A 184 -1.81 12.34 25.01
N ILE A 185 -1.25 11.39 24.25
CA ILE A 185 -0.47 11.68 23.04
C ILE A 185 -1.35 12.38 22.00
N ARG A 186 -2.57 11.90 21.79
CA ARG A 186 -3.55 12.48 20.86
C ARG A 186 -3.88 13.91 21.24
N PHE A 187 -4.17 14.14 22.52
CA PHE A 187 -4.42 15.46 23.08
C PHE A 187 -3.22 16.38 22.87
N LEU A 188 -2.00 15.95 23.21
CA LEU A 188 -0.78 16.74 23.02
C LEU A 188 -0.52 17.10 21.56
N LYS A 189 -0.74 16.17 20.63
CA LYS A 189 -0.59 16.43 19.19
C LYS A 189 -1.60 17.45 18.71
N HIS A 190 -2.86 17.32 19.12
CA HIS A 190 -3.94 18.22 18.76
C HIS A 190 -3.73 19.63 19.34
N TYR A 191 -3.45 19.72 20.66
CA TYR A 191 -3.23 20.97 21.38
C TYR A 191 -2.08 21.80 20.80
N ARG A 192 -0.99 21.14 20.40
CA ARG A 192 0.14 21.81 19.72
C ARG A 192 -0.25 22.43 18.38
N LEU A 193 -1.23 21.87 17.68
CA LEU A 193 -1.70 22.36 16.38
C LEU A 193 -2.71 23.51 16.53
N THR A 194 -3.53 23.52 17.59
CA THR A 194 -4.61 24.51 17.77
C THR A 194 -4.21 25.76 18.54
N GLN A 195 -3.29 25.66 19.51
CA GLN A 195 -3.03 26.74 20.49
C GLN A 195 -1.63 27.37 20.40
N GLY A 196 -0.78 26.98 19.44
CA GLY A 196 0.54 27.61 19.27
C GLY A 196 1.50 27.44 20.45
N GLY A 197 1.30 26.40 21.29
CA GLY A 197 2.24 26.01 22.35
C GLY A 197 2.16 26.84 23.63
N ASP A 198 1.01 26.88 24.30
CA ASP A 198 0.96 27.35 25.70
C ASP A 198 1.57 26.27 26.63
N ALA A 199 2.66 26.65 27.31
CA ALA A 199 3.51 25.75 28.10
C ALA A 199 2.82 25.18 29.35
N ARG A 200 1.70 25.77 29.80
CA ARG A 200 1.06 25.37 31.07
C ARG A 200 0.38 24.00 30.99
N LEU A 201 -0.11 23.59 29.82
CA LEU A 201 -0.71 22.27 29.63
C LEU A 201 0.31 21.16 29.38
N SER A 202 1.47 21.48 28.77
CA SER A 202 2.54 20.48 28.63
C SER A 202 3.07 20.01 29.98
N ASP A 203 3.12 20.92 30.97
CA ASP A 203 3.59 20.61 32.31
C ASP A 203 2.59 19.73 33.07
N CYS A 204 1.28 20.03 33.00
CA CYS A 204 0.25 19.16 33.59
C CYS A 204 0.21 17.74 33.02
N LEU A 205 0.63 17.54 31.76
CA LEU A 205 0.60 16.22 31.12
C LEU A 205 1.85 15.39 31.42
N ALA A 206 3.01 16.04 31.60
CA ALA A 206 4.23 15.38 32.07
C ALA A 206 4.02 14.73 33.44
N ASP A 207 3.35 15.44 34.37
CA ASP A 207 3.06 14.93 35.72
C ASP A 207 2.13 13.69 35.72
N ASN A 208 1.26 13.55 34.70
CA ASN A 208 0.34 12.42 34.59
C ASN A 208 0.98 11.19 33.91
N ILE A 209 1.88 11.39 32.94
CA ILE A 209 2.59 10.29 32.29
C ILE A 209 3.53 9.58 33.28
N ASP A 210 4.17 10.32 34.18
CA ASP A 210 5.01 9.75 35.24
C ASP A 210 4.17 8.98 36.29
N SER A 211 2.90 9.36 36.48
CA SER A 211 1.97 8.72 37.42
C SER A 211 1.28 7.45 36.88
N MET A 212 1.27 7.23 35.56
CA MET A 212 0.67 6.04 34.93
C MET A 212 1.66 4.90 34.63
N ASN A 213 2.97 5.13 34.87
CA ASN A 213 4.04 4.12 34.73
C ASN A 213 4.44 3.45 36.07
N LEU A 214 3.62 3.58 37.11
CA LEU A 214 3.73 2.91 38.42
C LEU A 214 2.50 2.02 38.65
#